data_AF-A0A847ZA04-F1
#
_entry.id   AF-A0A847ZA04-F1
#
_cell.length_a   1.000
_cell.length_b   1.000
_cell.length_c   1.000
_cell.angle_alpha   90.00
_cell.angle_beta   90.00
_cell.angle_gamma   90.00
#
_symmetry.space_group_name_H-M   'P 1'
#
loop_
_entity.id
_entity.type
_entity.pdbx_description
1 polymer ?
#
loop_
_entity_poly.entity_id
_entity_poly.type
_entity_poly.pdbx_seq_one_letter_code
_entity_poly.pdbx_strand_id
1 'polypeptide(L)'
;MKSLRKSQGKTIRCVLAGGQTKSCPPVKDEGLPLCEKHKRELNRSARCRIADDIRGNFMEKGDESIVFNPKDGGVYSLNGTGTFIFKEIMAGKTFCEILAKSQSMFDAENVSEMIADYRLFIEELKKSNVITAEA
;
A
#
# COMPACT_ATOMS: atom_id res chain seq x y z
N MET A 1 41.86 6.68 -27.04
CA MET A 1 40.41 6.38 -26.97
C MET A 1 40.10 5.87 -25.57
N LYS A 2 39.41 6.66 -24.73
CA LYS A 2 39.09 6.30 -23.34
C LYS A 2 37.85 5.41 -23.29
N SER A 3 38.03 4.27 -22.64
CA SER A 3 37.04 3.24 -22.34
C SER A 3 35.70 3.82 -21.83
N LEU A 4 34.62 3.55 -22.55
CA LEU A 4 33.24 3.70 -22.08
C LEU A 4 33.06 2.77 -20.89
N ARG A 5 33.16 3.30 -19.66
CA ARG A 5 32.70 2.59 -18.46
C ARG A 5 31.20 2.41 -18.61
N LYS A 6 30.77 1.17 -18.91
CA LYS A 6 29.38 0.72 -18.69
C LYS A 6 28.99 1.19 -17.29
N SER A 7 27.99 2.07 -17.19
CA SER A 7 27.31 2.34 -15.93
C SER A 7 26.80 1.01 -15.42
N GLN A 8 27.44 0.44 -14.40
CA GLN A 8 26.90 -0.69 -13.66
C GLN A 8 25.59 -0.18 -13.05
N GLY A 9 24.47 -0.46 -13.70
CA GLY A 9 23.15 -0.19 -13.13
C GLY A 9 23.11 -0.87 -11.76
N LYS A 10 22.90 -0.08 -10.69
CA LYS A 10 22.86 -0.61 -9.34
C LYS A 10 21.78 -1.68 -9.30
N THR A 11 22.16 -2.92 -8.99
CA THR A 11 21.20 -4.01 -8.86
C THR A 11 20.35 -3.75 -7.61
N ILE A 12 19.11 -3.29 -7.79
CA ILE A 12 18.17 -3.01 -6.70
C ILE A 12 17.71 -4.33 -6.10
N ARG A 13 17.77 -4.43 -4.77
CA ARG A 13 17.37 -5.64 -4.03
C ARG A 13 15.92 -5.50 -3.54
N CYS A 14 15.21 -6.63 -3.49
CA CYS A 14 13.89 -6.68 -2.91
C CYS A 14 13.95 -6.44 -1.39
N VAL A 15 13.19 -5.47 -0.87
CA VAL A 15 13.25 -5.08 0.55
C VAL A 15 12.74 -6.16 1.51
N LEU A 16 11.79 -7.00 1.09
CA LEU A 16 11.26 -8.10 1.90
C LEU A 16 12.14 -9.35 1.96
N ALA A 17 13.24 -9.42 1.19
CA ALA A 17 14.05 -10.63 1.13
C ALA A 17 15.20 -10.66 2.15
N GLY A 18 15.42 -9.61 2.95
CA GLY A 18 16.55 -9.52 3.89
C GLY A 18 17.95 -9.66 3.26
N GLY A 19 18.03 -9.75 1.92
CA GLY A 19 19.20 -10.11 1.14
C GLY A 19 18.79 -10.77 -0.18
N GLN A 20 19.67 -10.74 -1.19
CA GLN A 20 19.46 -11.52 -2.43
C GLN A 20 19.61 -13.02 -2.12
N THR A 21 18.54 -13.64 -1.64
CA THR A 21 18.41 -15.09 -1.68
C THR A 21 18.08 -15.51 -3.12
N LYS A 22 18.42 -16.74 -3.51
CA LYS A 22 18.16 -17.29 -4.86
C LYS A 22 16.69 -17.16 -5.32
N SER A 23 15.76 -16.82 -4.42
CA SER A 23 14.32 -16.71 -4.66
C SER A 23 13.82 -15.33 -5.09
N CYS A 24 14.63 -14.26 -5.00
CA CYS A 24 14.22 -12.90 -5.40
C CYS A 24 15.14 -12.32 -6.49
N PRO A 25 14.69 -12.24 -7.75
CA PRO A 25 15.47 -11.62 -8.81
C PRO A 25 15.65 -10.11 -8.54
N PRO A 26 16.64 -9.47 -9.19
CA PRO A 26 16.82 -8.02 -9.15
C PRO A 26 15.53 -7.27 -9.49
N VAL A 27 15.28 -6.19 -8.76
CA VAL A 27 14.13 -5.32 -8.98
C VAL A 27 14.51 -4.25 -10.01
N LYS A 28 13.54 -3.85 -10.85
CA LYS A 28 13.74 -2.84 -11.90
C LYS A 28 13.26 -1.44 -11.50
N ASP A 29 12.45 -1.35 -10.46
CA ASP A 29 11.76 -0.15 -10.01
C ASP A 29 12.34 0.33 -8.68
N GLU A 30 12.97 1.50 -8.67
CA GLU A 30 13.51 2.15 -7.47
C GLU A 30 12.40 2.67 -6.55
N GLY A 31 11.25 3.05 -7.10
CA GLY A 31 10.10 3.61 -6.38
C GLY A 31 9.16 2.58 -5.78
N LEU A 32 9.43 1.28 -5.98
CA LEU A 32 8.86 0.20 -5.17
C LEU A 32 9.78 -1.02 -5.29
N PRO A 33 10.83 -1.12 -4.44
CA PRO A 33 11.88 -2.13 -4.52
C PRO A 33 11.40 -3.51 -4.05
N LEU A 34 10.40 -4.06 -4.75
CA LEU A 34 9.80 -5.38 -4.54
C LEU A 34 9.90 -6.22 -5.81
N CYS A 35 10.25 -7.50 -5.66
CA CYS A 35 10.18 -8.44 -6.78
C CYS A 35 8.71 -8.80 -7.11
N GLU A 36 8.46 -9.25 -8.34
CA GLU A 36 7.11 -9.60 -8.81
C GLU A 36 6.41 -10.65 -7.95
N LYS A 37 7.17 -11.59 -7.36
CA LYS A 37 6.62 -12.59 -6.42
C LYS A 37 6.00 -11.90 -5.20
N HIS A 38 6.76 -11.05 -4.51
CA HIS A 38 6.29 -10.37 -3.32
C HIS A 38 5.20 -9.34 -3.62
N LYS A 39 5.25 -8.67 -4.79
CA LYS A 39 4.14 -7.81 -5.23
C LYS A 39 2.82 -8.58 -5.33
N ARG A 40 2.84 -9.77 -5.95
CA ARG A 40 1.66 -10.64 -6.06
C ARG A 40 1.18 -11.13 -4.70
N GLU A 41 2.09 -11.54 -3.82
CA GLU A 41 1.76 -12.02 -2.47
C GLU A 41 1.13 -10.91 -1.62
N LEU A 42 1.73 -9.71 -1.62
CA LEU A 42 1.19 -8.55 -0.92
C LEU A 42 -0.20 -8.17 -1.46
N ASN A 43 -0.33 -8.00 -2.78
CA ASN A 43 -1.61 -7.68 -3.41
C ASN A 43 -2.69 -8.70 -3.09
N ARG A 44 -2.36 -10.00 -3.07
CA ARG A 44 -3.30 -11.06 -2.68
C ARG A 44 -3.70 -10.96 -1.22
N SER A 45 -2.74 -10.79 -0.31
CA SER A 45 -2.99 -10.77 1.14
C SER A 45 -3.77 -9.53 1.61
N ALA A 46 -3.57 -8.40 0.93
CA ALA A 46 -4.22 -7.13 1.22
C ALA A 46 -5.41 -6.84 0.30
N ARG A 47 -5.84 -7.81 -0.52
CA ARG A 47 -6.94 -7.64 -1.47
C ARG A 47 -8.24 -7.36 -0.72
N CYS A 48 -8.85 -6.21 -1.01
CA CYS A 48 -10.05 -5.76 -0.33
C CYS A 48 -10.81 -4.73 -1.16
N ARG A 49 -12.05 -4.47 -0.76
CA ARG A 49 -12.90 -3.38 -1.28
C ARG A 49 -13.61 -2.69 -0.13
N ILE A 50 -13.98 -1.42 -0.30
CA ILE A 50 -14.87 -0.73 0.65
C ILE A 50 -16.20 -1.49 0.74
N ALA A 51 -16.69 -1.72 1.96
CA ALA A 51 -17.96 -2.38 2.15
C ALA A 51 -19.10 -1.54 1.54
N ASP A 52 -20.09 -2.20 0.92
CA ASP A 52 -21.08 -1.50 0.09
C ASP A 52 -21.91 -0.49 0.90
N ASP A 53 -22.16 -0.77 2.17
CA ASP A 53 -22.85 0.07 3.15
C ASP A 53 -21.99 1.22 3.70
N ILE A 54 -20.69 1.26 3.39
CA ILE A 54 -19.78 2.32 3.82
C ILE A 54 -19.61 3.39 2.75
N ARG A 55 -19.76 3.05 1.46
CA ARG A 55 -19.44 3.95 0.34
C ARG A 55 -20.17 5.30 0.39
N GLY A 56 -21.40 5.34 0.91
CA GLY A 56 -22.18 6.57 1.08
C GLY A 56 -22.00 7.26 2.43
N ASN A 57 -21.24 6.67 3.35
CA ASN A 57 -21.11 7.09 4.74
C ASN A 57 -19.69 7.62 5.02
N PHE A 58 -19.12 8.33 4.05
CA PHE A 58 -17.78 8.90 4.08
C PHE A 58 -17.86 10.41 3.85
N MET A 59 -17.15 11.18 4.67
CA MET A 59 -17.09 12.64 4.56
C MET A 59 -15.64 13.12 4.66
N GLU A 60 -15.21 13.93 3.70
CA GLU A 60 -13.89 14.57 3.71
C GLU A 60 -13.91 15.87 4.52
N LYS A 61 -12.82 16.13 5.25
CA LYS A 61 -12.59 17.37 5.97
C LYS A 61 -11.12 17.78 5.82
N GLY A 62 -10.82 18.47 4.73
CA GLY A 62 -9.44 18.79 4.38
C GLY A 62 -8.71 17.54 3.86
N ASP A 63 -7.59 17.19 4.49
CA ASP A 63 -6.84 15.95 4.22
C ASP A 63 -7.36 14.76 5.03
N GLU A 64 -8.15 15.00 6.07
CA GLU A 64 -8.76 13.97 6.90
C GLU A 64 -10.14 13.54 6.39
N SER A 65 -10.64 12.44 6.94
CA SER A 65 -11.99 11.98 6.66
C SER A 65 -12.65 11.29 7.85
N ILE A 66 -13.98 11.30 7.84
CA ILE A 66 -14.81 10.61 8.81
C ILE A 66 -15.58 9.52 8.07
N VAL A 67 -15.56 8.31 8.63
CA VAL A 67 -16.32 7.16 8.16
C VAL A 67 -17.36 6.81 9.22
N PHE A 68 -18.63 6.79 8.82
CA PHE A 68 -19.71 6.27 9.64
C PHE A 68 -19.99 4.81 9.24
N ASN A 69 -19.98 3.92 10.23
CA ASN A 69 -20.28 2.52 10.01
C ASN A 69 -21.70 2.20 10.51
N PRO A 70 -22.66 1.97 9.60
CA PRO A 70 -24.04 1.73 10.00
C PRO A 70 -24.25 0.35 10.67
N LYS A 71 -23.31 -0.59 10.54
CA LYS A 71 -23.45 -1.94 11.13
C LYS A 71 -23.23 -1.94 12.64
N ASP A 72 -22.29 -1.16 13.13
CA ASP A 72 -21.96 -1.06 14.56
C ASP A 72 -22.28 0.32 15.16
N GLY A 73 -22.69 1.29 14.34
CA GLY A 73 -22.95 2.66 14.76
C GLY A 73 -21.68 3.46 15.03
N GLY A 74 -20.51 2.93 14.68
CA GLY A 74 -19.20 3.54 14.92
C GLY A 74 -18.94 4.74 14.01
N VAL A 75 -18.16 5.68 14.54
CA VAL A 75 -17.61 6.82 13.80
C VAL A 75 -16.10 6.75 13.88
N TYR A 76 -15.43 6.60 12.74
CA TYR A 76 -13.98 6.51 12.64
C TYR A 76 -13.42 7.76 11.99
N SER A 77 -12.39 8.34 12.62
CA SER A 77 -11.63 9.45 12.03
C SER A 77 -10.37 8.90 11.40
N LEU A 78 -10.16 9.19 10.13
CA LEU A 78 -8.94 8.87 9.39
C LEU A 78 -8.09 10.13 9.26
N ASN A 79 -6.81 10.03 9.61
CA ASN A 79 -5.83 11.08 9.35
C ASN A 79 -5.52 11.20 7.84
N GLY A 80 -4.65 12.13 7.45
CA GLY A 80 -4.26 12.36 6.05
C GLY A 80 -3.85 11.08 5.29
N THR A 81 -2.93 10.31 5.86
CA THR A 81 -2.44 9.06 5.25
C THR A 81 -3.54 7.99 5.17
N GLY A 82 -4.33 7.82 6.25
CA GLY A 82 -5.44 6.87 6.28
C GLY A 82 -6.51 7.22 5.25
N THR A 83 -6.83 8.51 5.11
CA THR A 83 -7.77 9.03 4.11
C THR A 83 -7.27 8.77 2.70
N PHE A 84 -5.99 9.01 2.43
CA PHE A 84 -5.37 8.65 1.16
C PHE A 84 -5.53 7.16 0.83
N ILE A 85 -5.12 6.27 1.73
CA ILE A 85 -5.20 4.82 1.52
C ILE A 85 -6.65 4.41 1.27
N PHE A 86 -7.59 4.91 2.09
CA PHE A 86 -9.01 4.62 1.97
C PHE A 86 -9.56 5.01 0.59
N LYS A 87 -9.20 6.19 0.08
CA LYS A 87 -9.62 6.65 -1.26
C LYS A 87 -9.05 5.80 -2.38
N GLU A 88 -7.79 5.37 -2.28
CA GLU A 88 -7.21 4.49 -3.30
C GLU A 88 -7.85 3.09 -3.29
N ILE A 89 -8.19 2.54 -2.10
CA ILE A 89 -8.99 1.29 -2.00
C ILE A 89 -10.37 1.49 -2.64
N MET A 90 -11.03 2.61 -2.37
CA MET A 90 -12.31 2.96 -2.97
C MET A 90 -12.24 3.06 -4.50
N ALA A 91 -11.10 3.51 -5.04
CA ALA A 91 -10.81 3.55 -6.47
C ALA A 91 -10.37 2.19 -7.05
N GLY A 92 -10.35 1.13 -6.25
CA GLY A 92 -10.01 -0.23 -6.69
C GLY A 92 -8.51 -0.45 -6.91
N LYS A 93 -7.64 0.36 -6.30
CA LYS A 93 -6.20 0.19 -6.41
C LYS A 93 -5.71 -1.01 -5.62
N THR A 94 -4.74 -1.71 -6.19
CA THR A 94 -4.02 -2.79 -5.50
C THR A 94 -3.07 -2.24 -4.44
N PHE A 95 -2.74 -3.05 -3.45
CA PHE A 95 -1.86 -2.65 -2.36
C PHE A 95 -0.51 -2.08 -2.84
N CYS A 96 0.11 -2.71 -3.85
CA CYS A 96 1.36 -2.21 -4.43
C CYS A 96 1.20 -0.89 -5.20
N GLU A 97 0.07 -0.64 -5.86
CA GLU A 97 -0.18 0.66 -6.49
C GLU A 97 -0.31 1.76 -5.44
N ILE A 98 -0.97 1.46 -4.32
CA ILE A 98 -1.10 2.38 -3.18
C ILE A 98 0.30 2.70 -2.63
N LEU A 99 1.13 1.69 -2.36
CA LEU A 99 2.50 1.89 -1.85
C LEU A 99 3.36 2.74 -2.79
N ALA A 100 3.34 2.45 -4.09
CA ALA A 100 4.12 3.21 -5.08
C ALA A 100 3.69 4.68 -5.12
N LYS A 101 2.38 4.94 -5.06
CA LYS A 101 1.85 6.30 -5.03
C LYS A 101 2.17 7.01 -3.71
N SER A 102 2.07 6.31 -2.58
CA SER A 102 2.47 6.83 -1.26
C SER A 102 3.93 7.24 -1.22
N GLN A 103 4.84 6.44 -1.78
CA GLN A 103 6.26 6.78 -1.81
C GLN A 103 6.52 8.09 -2.55
N SER A 104 5.80 8.34 -3.65
CA SER A 104 5.89 9.61 -4.38
C SER A 104 5.25 10.81 -3.66
N MET A 105 4.24 10.56 -2.83
CA MET A 105 3.43 11.62 -2.21
C MET A 105 3.95 12.04 -0.83
N PHE A 106 4.52 11.09 -0.07
CA PHE A 106 4.94 11.30 1.32
C PHE A 106 6.47 11.25 1.49
N ASP A 107 7.23 11.12 0.40
CA ASP A 107 8.70 10.98 0.41
C ASP A 107 9.19 9.94 1.44
N ALA A 108 8.51 8.79 1.47
CA ALA A 108 8.73 7.78 2.50
C ALA A 108 10.11 7.12 2.33
N GLU A 109 11.01 7.36 3.28
CA GLU A 109 12.38 6.85 3.24
C GLU A 109 12.48 5.33 3.47
N ASN A 110 11.48 4.73 4.14
CA ASN A 110 11.49 3.31 4.52
C ASN A 110 10.24 2.55 4.03
N VAL A 111 10.38 1.93 2.85
CA VAL A 111 9.31 1.13 2.22
C VAL A 111 8.88 -0.06 3.09
N SER A 112 9.79 -0.66 3.86
CA SER A 112 9.45 -1.83 4.70
C SER A 112 8.54 -1.45 5.87
N GLU A 113 8.79 -0.31 6.51
CA GLU A 113 7.91 0.22 7.56
C GLU A 113 6.56 0.62 6.98
N MET A 114 6.54 1.31 5.84
CA MET A 114 5.29 1.66 5.15
C MET A 114 4.45 0.43 4.80
N ILE A 115 5.07 -0.67 4.35
CA ILE A 115 4.37 -1.95 4.11
C ILE A 115 3.74 -2.47 5.41
N ALA A 116 4.47 -2.43 6.53
CA ALA A 116 3.98 -2.94 7.81
C ALA A 116 2.80 -2.09 8.31
N ASP A 117 2.93 -0.77 8.30
CA ASP A 117 1.91 0.17 8.76
C ASP A 117 0.63 0.06 7.94
N TYR A 118 0.75 0.00 6.61
CA TYR A 118 -0.41 -0.06 5.74
C TYR A 118 -1.14 -1.39 5.86
N ARG A 119 -0.41 -2.48 6.13
CA ARG A 119 -1.03 -3.77 6.44
C ARG A 119 -1.80 -3.71 7.75
N LEU A 120 -1.22 -3.14 8.81
CA LEU A 120 -1.92 -2.98 10.08
C LEU A 120 -3.20 -2.15 9.91
N PHE A 121 -3.12 -1.05 9.18
CA PHE A 121 -4.27 -0.21 8.88
C PHE A 121 -5.38 -0.99 8.14
N ILE A 122 -5.03 -1.72 7.08
CA ILE A 122 -5.99 -2.55 6.34
C ILE A 122 -6.62 -3.63 7.24
N GLU A 123 -5.83 -4.27 8.10
CA GLU A 123 -6.37 -5.27 9.04
C GLU A 123 -7.35 -4.64 10.05
N GLU A 124 -7.08 -3.43 10.56
CA GLU A 124 -8.02 -2.72 11.44
C GLU A 124 -9.30 -2.30 10.72
N LEU A 125 -9.21 -1.89 9.45
CA LEU A 125 -10.39 -1.61 8.62
C LEU A 125 -11.23 -2.88 8.39
N LYS A 126 -10.59 -4.05 8.20
CA LYS A 126 -11.29 -5.34 8.07
C LYS A 126 -12.00 -5.71 9.38
N LYS A 127 -11.32 -5.60 10.52
CA LYS A 127 -11.91 -5.89 11.85
C LYS A 127 -13.12 -5.00 12.15
N SER A 128 -13.05 -3.74 11.73
CA SER A 128 -14.13 -2.77 11.88
C SER A 128 -15.23 -2.92 10.81
N ASN A 129 -15.19 -3.95 9.95
CA ASN A 129 -16.13 -4.16 8.86
C ASN A 129 -16.28 -2.96 7.88
N VAL A 130 -15.29 -2.06 7.85
CA VAL A 130 -15.25 -0.89 6.97
C VAL A 130 -14.88 -1.32 5.53
N ILE A 131 -14.04 -2.34 5.42
CA ILE A 131 -13.69 -3.00 4.16
C ILE A 131 -14.00 -4.49 4.22
N THR A 132 -14.24 -5.09 3.06
CA THR A 132 -14.45 -6.53 2.91
C THR A 132 -13.26 -7.15 2.17
N ALA A 133 -12.77 -8.29 2.66
CA ALA A 133 -11.77 -9.07 1.93
C ALA A 133 -12.36 -9.62 0.62
N GLU A 134 -11.60 -9.56 -0.46
CA GLU A 134 -12.01 -10.20 -1.71
C GLU A 134 -11.40 -11.59 -1.82
N ALA A 135 -12.21 -12.56 -2.24
CA ALA A 135 -11.78 -13.93 -2.56
C ALA A 135 -10.92 -13.98 -3.84
#